data_AF-A0A2U9T3Y8-F1
#
_entry.id   AF-A0A2U9T3Y8-F1
#
_cell.length_a   1.000
_cell.length_b   1.000
_cell.length_c   1.000
_cell.angle_alpha   90.00
_cell.angle_beta   90.00
_cell.angle_gamma   90.00
#
_symmetry.space_group_name_H-M   'P 1'
#
loop_
_entity.id
_entity.type
_entity.pdbx_description
1 polymer ?
#
loop_
_entity_poly.entity_id
_entity_poly.type
_entity_poly.pdbx_seq_one_letter_code
_entity_poly.pdbx_strand_id
1 'polypeptide(L)'
;MAPNNQNAFTALRLLAAYAVIITHSYVVLGLPHDWLEAHGFPQFSEFGVSAFFAISGYLVCKSLQRNPRPLAYLRNRTLRIFPGLAVLLLLTIFVAGPIMTHTWFSGWLTYLTNMSLFRLVPTLPHFFATNPVPVINGSLWTLSLEVTCYLLLLGVSWAGALNWRGMLLMLAGFYAALMGNMLWADGTMFGVGTFQLARLGVFFWGGAFIATVKLPRSWILWVASVLLALLPYYLFASSPDWKLRAYALNLLLPFIVIFAAERLPKLAFLNRFDISYGVYIYAFLIQQMLVWYFGTGVDPTVLSLLTVLIVTPIAAASWFLIEKPALALKNGFAASARKTAQTA
;
A
#
# COMPACT_ATOMS: atom_id res chain seq x y z
N MET A 1 1.93 13.09 21.40
CA MET A 1 2.30 13.74 20.13
C MET A 1 1.11 14.57 19.69
N ALA A 2 1.24 15.89 19.59
CA ALA A 2 0.18 16.71 19.02
C ALA A 2 -0.06 16.29 17.55
N PRO A 3 -1.32 16.17 17.09
CA PRO A 3 -1.61 15.84 15.70
C PRO A 3 -0.98 16.90 14.79
N ASN A 4 -0.26 16.45 13.78
CA ASN A 4 0.27 17.35 12.76
C ASN A 4 -0.92 17.83 11.92
N ASN A 5 -1.50 18.97 12.28
CA ASN A 5 -2.71 19.55 11.69
C ASN A 5 -2.48 20.27 10.34
N GLN A 6 -1.33 20.07 9.70
CA GLN A 6 -0.93 20.87 8.53
C GLN A 6 -0.90 20.09 7.20
N ASN A 7 -1.07 18.77 7.20
CA ASN A 7 -1.03 17.95 5.98
C ASN A 7 -2.12 16.88 5.98
N ALA A 8 -2.37 16.27 4.83
CA ALA A 8 -3.45 15.32 4.56
C ALA A 8 -2.93 13.92 4.19
N PHE A 9 -1.72 13.54 4.63
CA PHE A 9 -1.14 12.24 4.27
C PHE A 9 -2.03 11.06 4.68
N THR A 10 -2.61 11.09 5.89
CA THR A 10 -3.52 10.03 6.34
C THR A 10 -4.82 10.01 5.54
N ALA A 11 -5.37 11.18 5.23
CA ALA A 11 -6.58 11.28 4.42
C ALA A 11 -6.37 10.74 2.99
N LEU A 12 -5.26 11.10 2.35
CA LEU A 12 -4.95 10.58 1.01
C LEU A 12 -4.68 9.08 1.00
N ARG A 13 -4.04 8.53 2.04
CA ARG A 13 -3.93 7.07 2.20
C ARG A 13 -5.29 6.40 2.36
N LEU A 14 -6.21 7.01 3.11
CA LEU A 14 -7.55 6.48 3.27
C LEU A 14 -8.34 6.51 1.96
N LEU A 15 -8.26 7.62 1.21
CA LEU A 15 -8.83 7.71 -0.13
C LEU A 15 -8.21 6.69 -1.09
N ALA A 16 -6.90 6.48 -1.03
CA ALA A 16 -6.23 5.44 -1.79
C ALA A 16 -6.71 4.02 -1.40
N ALA A 17 -6.94 3.76 -0.10
CA ALA A 17 -7.51 2.50 0.35
C ALA A 17 -8.92 2.28 -0.22
N TYR A 18 -9.77 3.31 -0.21
CA TYR A 18 -11.12 3.22 -0.78
C TYR A 18 -11.10 3.09 -2.31
N ALA A 19 -10.16 3.74 -3.01
CA ALA A 19 -9.98 3.56 -4.45
C ALA A 19 -9.67 2.09 -4.79
N VAL A 20 -8.84 1.43 -3.96
CA VAL A 20 -8.54 0.00 -4.12
C VAL A 20 -9.78 -0.89 -3.96
N ILE A 21 -10.70 -0.54 -3.05
CA ILE A 21 -11.97 -1.27 -2.88
C ILE A 21 -12.77 -1.26 -4.18
N ILE A 22 -12.83 -0.13 -4.88
CA ILE A 22 -13.62 -0.01 -6.12
C ILE A 22 -13.18 -1.05 -7.13
N THR A 23 -11.89 -1.10 -7.50
CA THR A 23 -11.39 -2.09 -8.45
C THR A 23 -11.57 -3.51 -7.93
N HIS A 24 -11.29 -3.77 -6.65
CA HIS A 24 -11.44 -5.10 -6.09
C HIS A 24 -12.88 -5.61 -6.16
N SER A 25 -13.89 -4.75 -6.09
CA SER A 25 -15.29 -5.15 -6.27
C SER A 25 -15.52 -5.76 -7.65
N TYR A 26 -14.94 -5.18 -8.72
CA TYR A 26 -15.01 -5.76 -10.06
C TYR A 26 -14.26 -7.10 -10.13
N VAL A 27 -13.06 -7.17 -9.53
CA VAL A 27 -12.23 -8.38 -9.55
C VAL A 27 -12.92 -9.56 -8.84
N VAL A 28 -13.45 -9.37 -7.64
CA VAL A 28 -14.10 -10.47 -6.90
C VAL A 28 -15.40 -10.94 -7.55
N LEU A 29 -16.07 -10.06 -8.31
CA LEU A 29 -17.25 -10.39 -9.12
C LEU A 29 -16.89 -11.05 -10.46
N GLY A 30 -15.59 -11.17 -10.78
CA GLY A 30 -15.13 -11.75 -12.05
C GLY A 30 -15.35 -10.85 -13.26
N LEU A 31 -15.53 -9.54 -13.04
CA LEU A 31 -15.68 -8.57 -14.12
C LEU A 31 -14.30 -8.17 -14.68
N PRO A 32 -14.19 -7.98 -16.00
CA PRO A 32 -12.88 -7.82 -16.66
C PRO A 32 -12.21 -6.48 -16.36
N HIS A 33 -12.98 -5.40 -16.26
CA HIS A 33 -12.46 -4.04 -16.13
C HIS A 33 -13.28 -3.25 -15.12
N ASP A 34 -12.60 -2.43 -14.32
CA ASP A 34 -13.29 -1.42 -13.51
C ASP A 34 -13.74 -0.24 -14.38
N TRP A 35 -14.54 0.67 -13.81
CA TRP A 35 -15.05 1.81 -14.55
C TRP A 35 -13.95 2.68 -15.18
N LEU A 36 -12.81 2.85 -14.50
CA LEU A 36 -11.74 3.73 -14.96
C LEU A 36 -10.96 3.08 -16.12
N GLU A 37 -10.70 1.78 -16.01
CA GLU A 37 -10.09 0.96 -17.05
C GLU A 37 -10.95 0.87 -18.31
N ALA A 38 -12.27 0.73 -18.15
CA ALA A 38 -13.20 0.75 -19.27
C ALA A 38 -13.16 2.06 -20.07
N HIS A 39 -12.67 3.16 -19.47
CA HIS A 39 -12.52 4.46 -20.12
C HIS A 39 -11.07 4.78 -20.53
N GLY A 40 -10.19 3.77 -20.57
CA GLY A 40 -8.81 3.93 -21.08
C GLY A 40 -7.83 4.52 -20.07
N PHE A 41 -8.13 4.43 -18.78
CA PHE A 41 -7.24 4.87 -17.70
C PHE A 41 -6.77 3.68 -16.83
N PRO A 42 -5.67 3.81 -16.07
CA PRO A 42 -5.32 2.85 -15.03
C PRO A 42 -6.45 2.56 -14.06
N GLN A 43 -6.48 1.37 -13.47
CA GLN A 43 -7.50 1.01 -12.48
C GLN A 43 -7.42 1.91 -11.23
N PHE A 44 -8.52 2.04 -10.49
CA PHE A 44 -8.52 2.80 -9.22
C PHE A 44 -7.51 2.24 -8.20
N SER A 45 -7.39 0.91 -8.11
CA SER A 45 -6.42 0.24 -7.24
C SER A 45 -4.98 0.58 -7.62
N GLU A 46 -4.69 0.71 -8.92
CA GLU A 46 -3.36 1.02 -9.42
C GLU A 46 -2.91 2.43 -9.01
N PHE A 47 -3.81 3.41 -9.08
CA PHE A 47 -3.57 4.74 -8.51
C PHE A 47 -3.44 4.70 -6.99
N GLY A 48 -4.31 3.95 -6.31
CA GLY A 48 -4.29 3.82 -4.85
C GLY A 48 -2.96 3.26 -4.32
N VAL A 49 -2.51 2.13 -4.87
CA VAL A 49 -1.24 1.49 -4.49
C VAL A 49 -0.05 2.39 -4.85
N SER A 50 -0.07 3.05 -6.02
CA SER A 50 0.98 3.99 -6.40
C SER A 50 1.08 5.17 -5.41
N ALA A 51 -0.07 5.71 -4.96
CA ALA A 51 -0.12 6.75 -3.95
C ALA A 51 0.41 6.26 -2.58
N PHE A 52 0.07 5.02 -2.17
CA PHE A 52 0.64 4.42 -0.96
C PHE A 52 2.17 4.38 -1.03
N PHE A 53 2.74 3.88 -2.13
CA PHE A 53 4.19 3.78 -2.28
C PHE A 53 4.86 5.16 -2.32
N ALA A 54 4.30 6.14 -3.04
CA ALA A 54 4.82 7.51 -3.06
C ALA A 54 4.82 8.16 -1.67
N ILE A 55 3.69 8.05 -0.94
CA ILE A 55 3.57 8.59 0.43
C ILE A 55 4.51 7.86 1.39
N SER A 56 4.62 6.53 1.29
CA SER A 56 5.52 5.72 2.11
C SER A 56 6.98 6.12 1.86
N GLY A 57 7.42 6.19 0.60
CA GLY A 57 8.79 6.63 0.26
C GLY A 57 9.13 8.00 0.83
N TYR A 58 8.22 8.98 0.69
CA TYR A 58 8.40 10.32 1.22
C TYR A 58 8.53 10.35 2.75
N LEU A 59 7.56 9.77 3.47
CA LEU A 59 7.52 9.84 4.93
C LEU A 59 8.60 8.99 5.60
N VAL A 60 8.93 7.85 5.01
CA VAL A 60 9.93 6.93 5.55
C VAL A 60 11.34 7.46 5.31
N CYS A 61 11.62 8.05 4.13
CA CYS A 61 12.88 8.75 3.87
C CYS A 61 13.11 9.90 4.87
N LYS A 62 12.12 10.79 5.05
CA LYS A 62 12.20 11.87 6.07
C LYS A 62 12.39 11.34 7.48
N SER A 63 11.71 10.24 7.83
CA SER A 63 11.86 9.63 9.15
C SER A 63 13.29 9.14 9.39
N LEU A 64 13.94 8.56 8.38
CA LEU A 64 15.28 8.01 8.50
C LEU A 64 16.36 9.10 8.47
N GLN A 65 16.17 10.15 7.65
CA GLN A 65 17.03 11.35 7.69
C GLN A 65 17.02 12.05 9.06
N ARG A 66 15.87 12.07 9.74
CA ARG A 66 15.73 12.68 11.08
C ARG A 66 16.29 11.80 12.20
N ASN A 67 16.28 10.49 12.05
CA ASN A 67 16.75 9.55 13.06
C ASN A 67 17.37 8.31 12.39
N PRO A 68 18.67 8.33 12.07
CA PRO A 68 19.36 7.29 11.31
C PRO A 68 19.74 6.09 12.20
N ARG A 69 18.77 5.49 12.88
CA ARG A 69 18.96 4.31 13.74
C ARG A 69 18.31 3.08 13.10
N PRO A 70 19.09 2.11 12.56
CA PRO A 70 18.56 0.95 11.85
C PRO A 70 17.55 0.12 12.66
N LEU A 71 17.87 -0.22 13.91
CA LEU A 71 16.97 -1.03 14.76
C LEU A 71 15.67 -0.29 15.09
N ALA A 72 15.75 1.01 15.38
CA ALA A 72 14.56 1.81 15.63
C ALA A 72 13.68 1.92 14.39
N TYR A 73 14.30 2.06 13.22
CA TYR A 73 13.62 2.06 11.93
C TYR A 73 12.87 0.76 11.66
N LEU A 74 13.58 -0.39 11.73
CA LEU A 74 13.00 -1.71 11.49
C LEU A 74 11.84 -1.97 12.44
N ARG A 75 12.05 -1.78 13.75
CA ARG A 75 11.00 -1.90 14.76
C ARG A 75 9.77 -1.05 14.43
N ASN A 76 9.99 0.19 14.01
CA ASN A 76 8.88 1.10 13.70
C ASN A 76 8.06 0.66 12.48
N ARG A 77 8.68 -0.05 11.53
CA ARG A 77 8.02 -0.64 10.36
C ARG A 77 7.34 -1.96 10.72
N THR A 78 8.01 -2.81 11.50
CA THR A 78 7.45 -4.07 12.01
C THR A 78 6.16 -3.82 12.79
N LEU A 79 6.18 -2.88 13.74
CA LEU A 79 4.99 -2.50 14.54
C LEU A 79 3.89 -1.84 13.71
N ARG A 80 4.18 -1.38 12.47
CA ARG A 80 3.18 -0.78 11.59
C ARG A 80 2.42 -1.83 10.76
N ILE A 81 3.09 -2.91 10.37
CA ILE A 81 2.57 -3.92 9.44
C ILE A 81 2.06 -5.16 10.18
N PHE A 82 2.93 -5.81 10.96
CA PHE A 82 2.65 -7.17 11.44
C PHE A 82 1.48 -7.31 12.42
N PRO A 83 1.21 -6.38 13.36
CA PRO A 83 0.09 -6.55 14.29
C PRO A 83 -1.27 -6.62 13.57
N GLY A 84 -1.53 -5.73 12.62
CA GLY A 84 -2.78 -5.74 11.83
C GLY A 84 -2.85 -6.95 10.91
N LEU A 85 -1.73 -7.32 10.28
CA LEU A 85 -1.66 -8.54 9.46
C LEU A 85 -1.98 -9.79 10.28
N ALA A 86 -1.39 -9.96 11.47
CA ALA A 86 -1.62 -11.12 12.31
C ALA A 86 -3.11 -11.27 12.66
N VAL A 87 -3.76 -10.16 13.01
CA VAL A 87 -5.21 -10.14 13.30
C VAL A 87 -6.02 -10.53 12.07
N LEU A 88 -5.70 -9.98 10.89
CA LEU A 88 -6.34 -10.40 9.62
C LEU A 88 -6.24 -11.91 9.41
N LEU A 89 -5.03 -12.49 9.53
CA LEU A 89 -4.83 -13.92 9.28
C LEU A 89 -5.63 -14.78 10.26
N LEU A 90 -5.67 -14.40 11.54
CA LEU A 90 -6.46 -15.08 12.56
C LEU A 90 -7.96 -14.96 12.28
N LEU A 91 -8.45 -13.78 11.91
CA LEU A 91 -9.85 -13.57 11.53
C LEU A 91 -10.24 -14.41 10.31
N THR A 92 -9.36 -14.53 9.32
CA THR A 92 -9.62 -15.39 8.16
C THR A 92 -9.85 -16.84 8.58
N ILE A 93 -8.96 -17.43 9.37
CA ILE A 93 -9.00 -18.88 9.66
C ILE A 93 -9.95 -19.25 10.79
N PHE A 94 -10.15 -18.37 11.78
CA PHE A 94 -10.98 -18.65 12.97
C PHE A 94 -12.36 -17.99 12.93
N VAL A 95 -12.61 -17.04 12.02
CA VAL A 95 -13.91 -16.39 11.91
C VAL A 95 -14.51 -16.62 10.53
N ALA A 96 -13.84 -16.17 9.45
CA ALA A 96 -14.39 -16.30 8.10
C ALA A 96 -14.57 -17.77 7.68
N GLY A 97 -13.56 -18.62 7.86
CA GLY A 97 -13.63 -20.05 7.54
C GLY A 97 -14.80 -20.78 8.21
N PRO A 98 -14.95 -20.71 9.55
CA PRO A 98 -16.07 -21.35 10.26
C PRO A 98 -17.44 -20.78 9.90
N ILE A 99 -17.56 -19.48 9.62
CA ILE A 99 -18.81 -18.89 9.12
C ILE A 99 -19.22 -19.52 7.79
N MET A 100 -18.26 -19.77 6.90
CA MET A 100 -18.53 -20.26 5.55
C MET A 100 -18.78 -21.76 5.47
N THR A 101 -18.12 -22.55 6.32
CA THR A 101 -18.07 -24.02 6.20
C THR A 101 -18.69 -24.75 7.38
N HIS A 102 -19.14 -24.03 8.41
CA HIS A 102 -19.66 -24.56 9.69
C HIS A 102 -18.72 -25.54 10.42
N THR A 103 -17.47 -25.64 9.98
CA THR A 103 -16.46 -26.58 10.48
C THR A 103 -15.10 -25.89 10.49
N TRP A 104 -14.13 -26.48 11.19
CA TRP A 104 -12.76 -25.99 11.22
C TRP A 104 -11.80 -27.07 10.76
N PHE A 105 -10.79 -26.68 9.97
CA PHE A 105 -9.80 -27.59 9.41
C PHE A 105 -8.40 -27.19 9.82
N SER A 106 -7.62 -28.14 10.35
CA SER A 106 -6.24 -27.90 10.81
C SER A 106 -5.31 -27.42 9.69
N GLY A 107 -5.56 -27.84 8.44
CA GLY A 107 -4.82 -27.39 7.27
C GLY A 107 -4.85 -25.87 7.05
N TRP A 108 -5.86 -25.17 7.57
CA TRP A 108 -5.96 -23.71 7.48
C TRP A 108 -4.85 -22.98 8.25
N LEU A 109 -4.20 -23.62 9.23
CA LEU A 109 -3.03 -23.04 9.90
C LEU A 109 -1.89 -22.71 8.94
N THR A 110 -1.83 -23.37 7.77
CA THR A 110 -0.90 -23.02 6.68
C THR A 110 -1.05 -21.56 6.24
N TYR A 111 -2.23 -20.96 6.39
CA TYR A 111 -2.44 -19.55 6.06
C TYR A 111 -1.60 -18.58 6.91
N LEU A 112 -1.15 -19.00 8.11
CA LEU A 112 -0.26 -18.21 8.96
C LEU A 112 1.12 -18.01 8.32
N THR A 113 1.52 -18.81 7.32
CA THR A 113 2.78 -18.59 6.58
C THR A 113 2.79 -17.26 5.82
N ASN A 114 1.62 -16.65 5.58
CA ASN A 114 1.50 -15.29 5.04
C ASN A 114 2.16 -14.24 5.94
N MET A 115 2.43 -14.55 7.22
CA MET A 115 3.28 -13.71 8.08
C MET A 115 4.71 -13.54 7.54
N SER A 116 5.18 -14.44 6.69
CA SER A 116 6.48 -14.29 6.02
C SER A 116 6.47 -13.19 4.95
N LEU A 117 5.30 -12.78 4.45
CA LEU A 117 5.07 -11.86 3.31
C LEU A 117 5.59 -12.36 1.95
N PHE A 118 6.66 -13.14 1.90
CA PHE A 118 7.33 -13.57 0.67
C PHE A 118 6.83 -14.92 0.15
N ARG A 119 6.18 -15.73 0.99
CA ARG A 119 5.55 -17.00 0.60
C ARG A 119 4.06 -16.95 0.89
N LEU A 120 3.35 -16.24 0.01
CA LEU A 120 1.92 -16.06 0.17
C LEU A 120 1.17 -17.33 -0.20
N VAL A 121 0.16 -17.65 0.60
CA VAL A 121 -0.81 -18.72 0.35
C VAL A 121 -2.09 -18.04 -0.14
N PRO A 122 -2.34 -18.01 -1.46
CA PRO A 122 -3.43 -17.23 -2.03
C PRO A 122 -4.79 -17.87 -1.79
N THR A 123 -4.85 -19.20 -1.69
CA THR A 123 -6.08 -19.98 -1.55
C THR A 123 -5.94 -21.01 -0.44
N LEU A 124 -7.07 -21.40 0.14
CA LEU A 124 -7.18 -22.53 1.06
C LEU A 124 -8.34 -23.42 0.60
N PRO A 125 -8.31 -24.72 0.90
CA PRO A 125 -9.45 -25.59 0.66
C PRO A 125 -10.73 -25.02 1.32
N HIS A 126 -11.84 -25.11 0.58
CA HIS A 126 -13.18 -24.67 0.99
C HIS A 126 -13.40 -23.15 1.11
N PHE A 127 -12.36 -22.32 0.99
CA PHE A 127 -12.50 -20.87 0.96
C PHE A 127 -12.92 -20.39 -0.43
N PHE A 128 -14.04 -19.67 -0.48
CA PHE A 128 -14.53 -18.91 -1.64
C PHE A 128 -14.59 -19.72 -2.94
N ALA A 129 -14.78 -21.05 -2.85
CA ALA A 129 -14.74 -21.95 -4.01
C ALA A 129 -15.85 -21.65 -5.04
N THR A 130 -16.92 -21.00 -4.60
CA THR A 130 -18.05 -20.56 -5.44
C THR A 130 -17.85 -19.16 -6.02
N ASN A 131 -16.84 -18.40 -5.57
CA ASN A 131 -16.58 -17.07 -6.06
C ASN A 131 -15.74 -17.14 -7.35
N PRO A 132 -15.91 -16.22 -8.32
CA PRO A 132 -15.17 -16.21 -9.57
C PRO A 132 -13.65 -16.23 -9.40
N VAL A 133 -13.15 -15.50 -8.39
CA VAL A 133 -11.74 -15.43 -8.05
C VAL A 133 -11.58 -15.97 -6.62
N PRO A 134 -11.13 -17.22 -6.41
CA PRO A 134 -11.11 -17.86 -5.08
C PRO A 134 -9.92 -17.43 -4.20
N VAL A 135 -9.27 -16.30 -4.51
CA VAL A 135 -8.13 -15.76 -3.74
C VAL A 135 -8.64 -15.17 -2.43
N ILE A 136 -8.13 -15.61 -1.29
CA ILE A 136 -8.64 -15.17 0.02
C ILE A 136 -8.40 -13.67 0.26
N ASN A 137 -7.21 -13.19 -0.08
CA ASN A 137 -6.87 -11.77 0.06
C ASN A 137 -5.89 -11.32 -1.03
N GLY A 138 -6.42 -10.67 -2.06
CA GLY A 138 -5.66 -10.13 -3.17
C GLY A 138 -4.86 -8.86 -2.85
N SER A 139 -4.88 -8.34 -1.62
CA SER A 139 -4.15 -7.11 -1.26
C SER A 139 -2.75 -7.39 -0.68
N LEU A 140 -2.52 -8.62 -0.18
CA LEU A 140 -1.31 -8.96 0.60
C LEU A 140 0.00 -8.90 -0.21
N TRP A 141 -0.05 -9.12 -1.53
CA TRP A 141 1.14 -9.12 -2.39
C TRP A 141 1.93 -7.80 -2.37
N THR A 142 1.23 -6.68 -2.14
CA THR A 142 1.89 -5.36 -2.06
C THR A 142 2.75 -5.18 -0.80
N LEU A 143 2.50 -5.94 0.27
CA LEU A 143 3.22 -5.80 1.53
C LEU A 143 4.67 -6.30 1.42
N SER A 144 4.92 -7.37 0.66
CA SER A 144 6.29 -7.86 0.42
C SER A 144 7.12 -6.83 -0.34
N LEU A 145 6.51 -6.16 -1.32
CA LEU A 145 7.10 -5.06 -2.07
C LEU A 145 7.40 -3.86 -1.18
N GLU A 146 6.46 -3.47 -0.32
CA GLU A 146 6.64 -2.36 0.61
C GLU A 146 7.79 -2.62 1.59
N VAL A 147 7.84 -3.83 2.19
CA VAL A 147 8.95 -4.24 3.07
C VAL A 147 10.28 -4.28 2.31
N THR A 148 10.29 -4.76 1.07
CA THR A 148 11.50 -4.75 0.22
C THR A 148 12.01 -3.33 0.01
N CYS A 149 11.14 -2.37 -0.34
CA CYS A 149 11.51 -0.96 -0.46
C CYS A 149 12.05 -0.39 0.87
N TYR A 150 11.47 -0.78 2.01
CA TYR A 150 11.97 -0.35 3.31
C TYR A 150 13.37 -0.87 3.63
N LEU A 151 13.68 -2.11 3.26
CA LEU A 151 15.01 -2.71 3.44
C LEU A 151 16.02 -2.07 2.49
N LEU A 152 15.65 -1.83 1.23
CA LEU A 152 16.52 -1.14 0.27
C LEU A 152 16.85 0.28 0.72
N LEU A 153 15.86 1.04 1.20
CA LEU A 153 16.08 2.38 1.73
C LEU A 153 17.01 2.38 2.95
N LEU A 154 16.92 1.34 3.80
CA LEU A 154 17.86 1.17 4.90
C LEU A 154 19.28 0.89 4.39
N GLY A 155 19.44 0.08 3.35
CA GLY A 155 20.73 -0.14 2.69
C GLY A 155 21.33 1.15 2.12
N VAL A 156 20.52 1.97 1.46
CA VAL A 156 20.94 3.29 0.95
C VAL A 156 21.34 4.23 2.09
N SER A 157 20.65 4.15 3.25
CA SER A 157 21.04 4.85 4.46
C SER A 157 22.38 4.42 5.02
N TRP A 158 22.65 3.12 5.01
CA TRP A 158 23.91 2.60 5.49
C TRP A 158 25.08 3.01 4.58
N ALA A 159 24.83 3.10 3.27
CA ALA A 159 25.77 3.64 2.29
C ALA A 159 25.96 5.17 2.36
N GLY A 160 25.32 5.87 3.31
CA GLY A 160 25.44 7.33 3.45
C GLY A 160 24.76 8.13 2.34
N ALA A 161 23.87 7.51 1.56
CA ALA A 161 23.28 8.08 0.36
C ALA A 161 21.83 8.57 0.54
N LEU A 162 21.40 8.91 1.77
CA LEU A 162 20.10 9.57 2.04
C LEU A 162 20.09 11.06 1.68
N ASN A 163 20.52 11.37 0.46
CA ASN A 163 20.53 12.71 -0.11
C ASN A 163 19.84 12.68 -1.48
N TRP A 164 19.65 13.85 -2.08
CA TRP A 164 18.97 13.96 -3.38
C TRP A 164 19.65 13.16 -4.49
N ARG A 165 20.99 13.03 -4.47
CA ARG A 165 21.73 12.25 -5.46
C ARG A 165 21.46 10.76 -5.31
N GLY A 166 21.54 10.24 -4.09
CA GLY A 166 21.26 8.83 -3.82
C GLY A 166 19.81 8.45 -4.13
N MET A 167 18.84 9.28 -3.76
CA MET A 167 17.43 9.04 -4.10
C MET A 167 17.17 9.15 -5.61
N LEU A 168 17.83 10.10 -6.29
CA LEU A 168 17.75 10.22 -7.75
C LEU A 168 18.37 9.01 -8.45
N LEU A 169 19.51 8.50 -7.97
CA LEU A 169 20.13 7.29 -8.50
C LEU A 169 19.21 6.08 -8.35
N MET A 170 18.56 5.92 -7.18
CA MET A 170 17.59 4.84 -6.98
C MET A 170 16.36 5.00 -7.89
N LEU A 171 15.83 6.21 -8.00
CA LEU A 171 14.71 6.50 -8.91
C LEU A 171 15.09 6.19 -10.36
N ALA A 172 16.24 6.67 -10.83
CA ALA A 172 16.75 6.44 -12.17
C ALA A 172 17.02 4.95 -12.42
N GLY A 173 17.58 4.23 -11.44
CA GLY A 173 17.83 2.80 -11.54
C GLY A 173 16.55 1.98 -11.67
N PHE A 174 15.54 2.26 -10.85
CA PHE A 174 14.23 1.60 -10.94
C PHE A 174 13.47 1.97 -12.22
N TYR A 175 13.57 3.22 -12.65
CA TYR A 175 13.02 3.67 -13.93
C TYR A 175 13.69 2.97 -15.11
N ALA A 176 15.03 2.89 -15.12
CA ALA A 176 15.78 2.18 -16.14
C ALA A 176 15.45 0.68 -16.14
N ALA A 177 15.29 0.06 -14.97
CA ALA A 177 14.89 -1.34 -14.87
C ALA A 177 13.45 -1.58 -15.35
N LEU A 178 12.56 -0.61 -15.15
CA LEU A 178 11.22 -0.61 -15.73
C LEU A 178 11.26 -0.34 -17.24
N MET A 179 12.22 0.40 -17.79
CA MET A 179 12.29 0.72 -19.23
C MET A 179 12.99 -0.35 -20.04
N GLY A 180 14.07 -0.90 -19.49
CA GLY A 180 15.03 -1.71 -20.22
C GLY A 180 14.61 -3.15 -20.46
N ASN A 181 13.33 -3.48 -20.26
CA ASN A 181 12.79 -4.86 -20.34
C ASN A 181 13.47 -5.88 -19.39
N MET A 182 14.50 -5.48 -18.62
CA MET A 182 15.34 -6.32 -17.77
C MET A 182 14.56 -7.03 -16.66
N LEU A 183 13.39 -6.51 -16.30
CA LEU A 183 12.53 -7.05 -15.23
C LEU A 183 11.16 -7.54 -15.73
N TRP A 184 10.94 -7.59 -17.04
CA TRP A 184 9.64 -7.85 -17.68
C TRP A 184 9.40 -9.33 -17.98
N ALA A 185 10.39 -10.20 -17.78
CA ALA A 185 10.28 -11.64 -18.06
C ALA A 185 9.55 -12.42 -16.95
N ASP A 186 8.41 -11.92 -16.45
CA ASP A 186 7.61 -12.50 -15.36
C ASP A 186 8.45 -13.09 -14.21
N GLY A 187 9.57 -12.43 -13.94
CA GLY A 187 10.57 -12.91 -13.02
C GLY A 187 10.10 -12.74 -11.59
N THR A 188 10.37 -13.73 -10.76
CA THR A 188 10.30 -13.57 -9.31
C THR A 188 11.70 -13.54 -8.74
N MET A 189 12.03 -12.50 -7.99
CA MET A 189 13.27 -12.42 -7.22
C MET A 189 12.92 -12.52 -5.74
N PHE A 190 13.38 -13.58 -5.07
CA PHE A 190 13.07 -13.85 -3.66
C PHE A 190 11.57 -13.85 -3.30
N GLY A 191 10.71 -14.35 -4.21
CA GLY A 191 9.26 -14.38 -4.02
C GLY A 191 8.54 -13.06 -4.32
N VAL A 192 9.25 -12.08 -4.89
CA VAL A 192 8.71 -10.77 -5.28
C VAL A 192 8.73 -10.64 -6.80
N GLY A 193 7.61 -10.25 -7.41
CA GLY A 193 7.54 -10.01 -8.85
C GLY A 193 8.43 -8.82 -9.26
N THR A 194 9.40 -9.06 -10.15
CA THR A 194 10.40 -8.06 -10.54
C THR A 194 9.79 -6.87 -11.25
N PHE A 195 8.80 -7.11 -12.11
CA PHE A 195 8.03 -6.06 -12.78
C PHE A 195 7.34 -5.14 -11.75
N GLN A 196 6.62 -5.73 -10.80
CA GLN A 196 5.88 -4.96 -9.80
C GLN A 196 6.83 -4.19 -8.86
N LEU A 197 7.98 -4.78 -8.54
CA LEU A 197 9.04 -4.10 -7.78
C LEU A 197 9.60 -2.90 -8.54
N ALA A 198 9.86 -3.04 -9.84
CA ALA A 198 10.31 -1.93 -10.68
C ALA A 198 9.25 -0.80 -10.71
N ARG A 199 8.01 -1.17 -11.03
CA ARG A 199 6.87 -0.25 -11.14
C ARG A 199 6.61 0.50 -9.83
N LEU A 200 6.36 -0.22 -8.74
CA LEU A 200 6.04 0.42 -7.45
C LEU A 200 7.26 1.11 -6.84
N GLY A 201 8.45 0.62 -7.15
CA GLY A 201 9.71 1.26 -6.77
C GLY A 201 9.87 2.65 -7.40
N VAL A 202 9.49 2.87 -8.65
CA VAL A 202 9.49 4.22 -9.27
C VAL A 202 8.69 5.21 -8.41
N PHE A 203 7.50 4.82 -7.94
CA PHE A 203 6.68 5.69 -7.10
C PHE A 203 7.29 5.90 -5.71
N PHE A 204 7.80 4.83 -5.08
CA PHE A 204 8.46 4.92 -3.78
C PHE A 204 9.69 5.82 -3.81
N TRP A 205 10.60 5.59 -4.76
CA TRP A 205 11.82 6.37 -4.89
C TRP A 205 11.54 7.78 -5.39
N GLY A 206 10.50 7.99 -6.18
CA GLY A 206 10.01 9.33 -6.53
C GLY A 206 9.57 10.11 -5.30
N GLY A 207 8.82 9.47 -4.40
CA GLY A 207 8.44 10.07 -3.13
C GLY A 207 9.62 10.33 -2.20
N ALA A 208 10.56 9.37 -2.12
CA ALA A 208 11.79 9.52 -1.35
C ALA A 208 12.69 10.63 -1.90
N PHE A 209 12.81 10.77 -3.22
CA PHE A 209 13.53 11.87 -3.87
C PHE A 209 12.91 13.22 -3.50
N ILE A 210 11.58 13.33 -3.61
CA ILE A 210 10.84 14.54 -3.23
C ILE A 210 11.07 14.91 -1.76
N ALA A 211 11.23 13.92 -0.86
CA ALA A 211 11.54 14.19 0.54
C ALA A 211 12.89 14.91 0.76
N THR A 212 13.84 14.76 -0.17
CA THR A 212 15.20 15.31 -0.09
C THR A 212 15.38 16.66 -0.79
N VAL A 213 14.41 17.07 -1.61
CA VAL A 213 14.47 18.32 -2.37
C VAL A 213 13.42 19.32 -1.87
N LYS A 214 13.68 20.61 -2.06
CA LYS A 214 12.68 21.66 -1.81
C LYS A 214 11.90 21.89 -3.11
N LEU A 215 10.64 21.47 -3.13
CA LEU A 215 9.79 21.71 -4.28
C LEU A 215 9.20 23.12 -4.27
N PRO A 216 9.14 23.79 -5.43
CA PRO A 216 8.44 25.06 -5.57
C PRO A 216 6.95 24.90 -5.28
N ARG A 217 6.41 25.87 -4.57
CA ARG A 217 5.09 25.84 -3.95
C ARG A 217 3.99 26.44 -4.85
N SER A 218 4.02 26.14 -6.15
CA SER A 218 3.14 26.73 -7.17
C SER A 218 2.02 25.78 -7.64
N TRP A 219 0.78 26.25 -7.64
CA TRP A 219 -0.37 25.51 -8.16
C TRP A 219 -0.29 25.29 -9.67
N ILE A 220 0.36 26.20 -10.40
CA ILE A 220 0.58 26.09 -11.85
C ILE A 220 1.45 24.87 -12.16
N LEU A 221 2.53 24.69 -11.39
CA LEU A 221 3.42 23.53 -11.55
C LEU A 221 2.70 22.22 -11.20
N TRP A 222 1.78 22.25 -10.23
CA TRP A 222 0.94 21.10 -9.92
C TRP A 222 0.01 20.75 -11.06
N VAL A 223 -0.76 21.71 -11.59
CA VAL A 223 -1.64 21.49 -12.76
C VAL A 223 -0.84 21.01 -13.96
N ALA A 224 0.29 21.65 -14.26
CA ALA A 224 1.18 21.21 -15.34
C ALA A 224 1.67 19.77 -15.13
N SER A 225 2.01 19.39 -13.90
CA SER A 225 2.44 18.03 -13.58
C SER A 225 1.32 17.02 -13.75
N VAL A 226 0.08 17.36 -13.38
CA VAL A 226 -1.11 16.53 -13.63
C VAL A 226 -1.30 16.32 -15.11
N LEU A 227 -1.30 17.39 -15.91
CA LEU A 227 -1.48 17.30 -17.37
C LEU A 227 -0.37 16.46 -18.02
N LEU A 228 0.88 16.67 -17.62
CA LEU A 228 2.02 15.90 -18.12
C LEU A 228 2.01 14.44 -17.64
N ALA A 229 1.49 14.15 -16.45
CA ALA A 229 1.32 12.78 -15.96
C ALA A 229 0.21 12.04 -16.73
N LEU A 230 -0.79 12.76 -17.25
CA LEU A 230 -1.87 12.20 -18.06
C LEU A 230 -1.46 11.96 -19.52
N LEU A 231 -0.51 12.76 -20.02
CA LEU A 231 -0.09 12.72 -21.42
C LEU A 231 0.36 11.33 -21.91
N PRO A 232 1.18 10.54 -21.19
CA PRO A 232 1.56 9.20 -21.62
C PRO A 232 0.37 8.27 -21.85
N TYR A 233 -0.67 8.35 -21.00
CA TYR A 233 -1.86 7.50 -21.17
C TYR A 233 -2.59 7.82 -22.47
N TYR A 234 -2.66 9.10 -22.85
CA TYR A 234 -3.23 9.52 -24.13
C TYR A 234 -2.33 9.13 -25.32
N LEU A 235 -1.03 9.43 -25.24
CA LEU A 235 -0.09 9.19 -26.35
C LEU A 235 0.05 7.71 -26.70
N PHE A 236 0.02 6.83 -25.70
CA PHE A 236 0.19 5.40 -25.92
C PHE A 236 -1.13 4.64 -26.02
N ALA A 237 -2.29 5.27 -25.92
CA ALA A 237 -3.60 4.62 -25.89
C ALA A 237 -3.86 3.63 -27.05
N SER A 238 -3.24 3.86 -28.21
CA SER A 238 -3.34 2.98 -29.40
C SER A 238 -2.40 1.78 -29.37
N SER A 239 -1.46 1.70 -28.42
CA SER A 239 -0.51 0.61 -28.26
C SER A 239 -1.11 -0.54 -27.45
N PRO A 240 -0.84 -1.82 -27.80
CA PRO A 240 -1.22 -2.96 -26.97
C PRO A 240 -0.68 -2.87 -25.53
N ASP A 241 0.53 -2.32 -25.38
CA ASP A 241 1.22 -2.19 -24.08
C ASP A 241 1.07 -0.78 -23.48
N TRP A 242 -0.01 -0.07 -23.80
CA TRP A 242 -0.17 1.34 -23.41
C TRP A 242 0.00 1.59 -21.92
N LYS A 243 -0.55 0.72 -21.07
CA LYS A 243 -0.44 0.85 -19.60
C LYS A 243 1.01 0.80 -19.16
N LEU A 244 1.75 -0.15 -19.73
CA LEU A 244 3.12 -0.38 -19.42
C LEU A 244 3.98 0.81 -19.86
N ARG A 245 3.76 1.31 -21.07
CA ARG A 245 4.40 2.55 -21.59
C ARG A 245 3.98 3.80 -20.82
N ALA A 246 2.77 3.85 -20.31
CA ALA A 246 2.31 4.99 -19.54
C ALA A 246 2.84 4.97 -18.10
N TYR A 247 2.87 3.82 -17.43
CA TYR A 247 3.54 3.67 -16.12
C TYR A 247 5.01 3.95 -16.20
N ALA A 248 5.63 3.41 -17.24
CA ALA A 248 7.00 3.64 -17.59
C ALA A 248 7.35 5.12 -17.54
N LEU A 249 6.50 5.97 -18.11
CA LEU A 249 6.77 7.39 -18.28
C LEU A 249 6.13 8.29 -17.22
N ASN A 250 5.39 7.72 -16.25
CA ASN A 250 4.67 8.50 -15.24
C ASN A 250 5.51 8.79 -13.98
N LEU A 251 6.54 9.62 -14.15
CA LEU A 251 7.42 10.08 -13.07
C LEU A 251 6.80 11.18 -12.18
N LEU A 252 5.72 11.81 -12.62
CA LEU A 252 5.14 12.99 -11.97
C LEU A 252 4.06 12.62 -10.94
N LEU A 253 3.56 11.38 -10.94
CA LEU A 253 2.56 10.94 -9.97
C LEU A 253 2.98 11.13 -8.50
N PRO A 254 4.22 10.82 -8.07
CA PRO A 254 4.64 11.09 -6.69
C PRO A 254 4.59 12.58 -6.33
N PHE A 255 4.93 13.47 -7.27
CA PHE A 255 4.84 14.91 -7.07
C PHE A 255 3.38 15.34 -6.86
N ILE A 256 2.46 14.86 -7.70
CA ILE A 256 1.02 15.17 -7.59
C ILE A 256 0.48 14.74 -6.23
N VAL A 257 0.77 13.50 -5.82
CA VAL A 257 0.30 12.92 -4.55
C VAL A 257 0.87 13.65 -3.35
N ILE A 258 2.18 13.91 -3.32
CA ILE A 258 2.83 14.57 -2.18
C ILE A 258 2.42 16.03 -2.09
N PHE A 259 2.30 16.73 -3.23
CA PHE A 259 1.82 18.10 -3.24
C PHE A 259 0.38 18.18 -2.71
N ALA A 260 -0.52 17.30 -3.16
CA ALA A 260 -1.89 17.22 -2.64
C ALA A 260 -1.88 16.93 -1.12
N ALA A 261 -1.00 16.04 -0.66
CA ALA A 261 -0.86 15.71 0.75
C ALA A 261 -0.42 16.91 1.59
N GLU A 262 0.52 17.72 1.10
CA GLU A 262 1.00 18.91 1.81
C GLU A 262 0.03 20.08 1.76
N ARG A 263 -0.91 20.14 0.80
CA ARG A 263 -1.71 21.33 0.48
C ARG A 263 -3.20 21.23 0.72
N LEU A 264 -3.69 20.11 1.25
CA LEU A 264 -5.10 19.93 1.60
C LEU A 264 -5.32 20.00 3.13
N PRO A 265 -5.10 21.15 3.80
CA PRO A 265 -5.18 21.24 5.26
C PRO A 265 -6.57 20.92 5.81
N LYS A 266 -7.63 21.07 5.00
CA LYS A 266 -9.01 20.77 5.38
C LYS A 266 -9.24 19.30 5.75
N LEU A 267 -8.37 18.39 5.30
CA LEU A 267 -8.45 16.95 5.61
C LEU A 267 -7.51 16.54 6.75
N ALA A 268 -6.76 17.47 7.34
CA ALA A 268 -5.78 17.15 8.38
C ALA A 268 -6.39 16.60 9.68
N PHE A 269 -7.70 16.81 9.90
CA PHE A 269 -8.41 16.24 11.06
C PHE A 269 -8.41 14.69 11.04
N LEU A 270 -8.37 14.08 9.85
CA LEU A 270 -8.30 12.62 9.67
C LEU A 270 -6.95 12.04 10.09
N ASN A 271 -5.90 12.86 10.25
CA ASN A 271 -4.60 12.39 10.76
C ASN A 271 -4.69 11.83 12.19
N ARG A 272 -5.81 12.06 12.90
CA ARG A 272 -6.07 11.48 14.22
C ARG A 272 -6.35 9.96 14.16
N PHE A 273 -6.79 9.45 13.00
CA PHE A 273 -7.21 8.06 12.82
C PHE A 273 -6.52 7.48 11.58
N ASP A 274 -5.41 6.76 11.77
CA ASP A 274 -4.64 6.14 10.67
C ASP A 274 -5.19 4.74 10.30
N ILE A 275 -6.49 4.68 10.05
CA ILE A 275 -7.25 3.44 9.76
C ILE A 275 -7.00 2.92 8.33
N SER A 276 -6.30 3.69 7.48
CA SER A 276 -6.13 3.36 6.06
C SER A 276 -5.48 1.99 5.84
N TYR A 277 -4.59 1.58 6.75
CA TYR A 277 -3.96 0.27 6.69
C TYR A 277 -4.97 -0.85 6.95
N GLY A 278 -5.77 -0.73 8.01
CA GLY A 278 -6.87 -1.66 8.29
C GLY A 278 -7.86 -1.75 7.13
N VAL A 279 -8.31 -0.59 6.60
CA VAL A 279 -9.20 -0.57 5.43
C VAL A 279 -8.60 -1.35 4.26
N TYR A 280 -7.33 -1.08 3.96
CA TYR A 280 -6.63 -1.73 2.85
C TYR A 280 -6.53 -3.25 3.01
N ILE A 281 -6.13 -3.75 4.18
CA ILE A 281 -5.89 -5.19 4.37
C ILE A 281 -7.16 -6.00 4.61
N TYR A 282 -8.19 -5.43 5.25
CA TYR A 282 -9.43 -6.15 5.57
C TYR A 282 -10.46 -6.13 4.43
N ALA A 283 -10.42 -5.12 3.55
CA ALA A 283 -11.47 -4.92 2.55
C ALA A 283 -11.66 -6.11 1.61
N PHE A 284 -10.57 -6.71 1.12
CA PHE A 284 -10.66 -7.83 0.17
C PHE A 284 -11.37 -9.05 0.80
N LEU A 285 -11.05 -9.38 2.06
CA LEU A 285 -11.69 -10.48 2.76
C LEU A 285 -13.20 -10.20 2.93
N ILE A 286 -13.56 -8.96 3.28
CA ILE A 286 -14.97 -8.55 3.41
C ILE A 286 -15.69 -8.65 2.07
N GLN A 287 -15.08 -8.20 0.98
CA GLN A 287 -15.62 -8.33 -0.38
C GLN A 287 -15.86 -9.79 -0.74
N GLN A 288 -14.92 -10.67 -0.43
CA GLN A 288 -15.08 -12.10 -0.67
C GLN A 288 -16.22 -12.72 0.12
N MET A 289 -16.38 -12.33 1.40
CA MET A 289 -17.51 -12.76 2.24
C MET A 289 -18.85 -12.24 1.70
N LEU A 290 -18.90 -10.99 1.22
CA LEU A 290 -20.11 -10.40 0.64
C LEU A 290 -20.51 -11.11 -0.65
N VAL A 291 -19.56 -11.38 -1.55
CA VAL A 291 -19.83 -12.14 -2.79
C VAL A 291 -20.21 -13.59 -2.50
N TRP A 292 -19.57 -14.21 -1.50
CA TRP A 292 -19.94 -15.56 -1.07
C TRP A 292 -21.40 -15.63 -0.58
N TYR A 293 -21.85 -14.60 0.15
CA TYR A 293 -23.19 -14.57 0.72
C TYR A 293 -24.28 -14.11 -0.28
N PHE A 294 -24.04 -13.03 -1.01
CA PHE A 294 -25.03 -12.44 -1.93
C PHE A 294 -24.94 -12.96 -3.37
N GLY A 295 -23.87 -13.68 -3.71
CA GLY A 295 -23.58 -14.14 -5.06
C GLY A 295 -22.98 -13.04 -5.95
N THR A 296 -22.76 -13.39 -7.22
CA THR A 296 -22.11 -12.53 -8.22
C THR A 296 -23.05 -11.54 -8.92
N GLY A 297 -24.36 -11.60 -8.63
CA GLY A 297 -25.36 -10.70 -9.22
C GLY A 297 -25.40 -9.30 -8.61
N VAL A 298 -24.58 -9.02 -7.59
CA VAL A 298 -24.52 -7.71 -6.92
C VAL A 298 -23.82 -6.70 -7.81
N ASP A 299 -24.38 -5.49 -7.95
CA ASP A 299 -23.73 -4.40 -8.65
C ASP A 299 -22.37 -4.02 -7.99
N PRO A 300 -21.29 -3.80 -8.76
CA PRO A 300 -19.96 -3.49 -8.20
C PRO A 300 -19.93 -2.22 -7.34
N THR A 301 -20.76 -1.24 -7.65
CA THR A 301 -20.88 0.00 -6.86
C THR A 301 -21.53 -0.31 -5.53
N VAL A 302 -22.62 -1.08 -5.53
CA VAL A 302 -23.28 -1.54 -4.30
C VAL A 302 -22.33 -2.36 -3.45
N LEU A 303 -21.58 -3.29 -4.03
CA LEU A 303 -20.57 -4.08 -3.33
C LEU A 303 -19.49 -3.19 -2.72
N SER A 304 -19.02 -2.18 -3.44
CA SER A 304 -18.03 -1.21 -2.95
C SER A 304 -18.55 -0.41 -1.76
N LEU A 305 -19.79 0.09 -1.83
CA LEU A 305 -20.42 0.86 -0.77
C LEU A 305 -20.66 0.01 0.48
N LEU A 306 -21.16 -1.22 0.32
CA LEU A 306 -21.32 -2.18 1.41
C LEU A 306 -19.99 -2.52 2.05
N THR A 307 -18.95 -2.73 1.24
CA THR A 307 -17.59 -2.98 1.74
C THR A 307 -17.09 -1.80 2.54
N VAL A 308 -17.20 -0.56 2.04
CA VAL A 308 -16.77 0.65 2.77
C VAL A 308 -17.53 0.77 4.10
N LEU A 309 -18.84 0.53 4.09
CA LEU A 309 -19.69 0.61 5.28
C LEU A 309 -19.26 -0.39 6.36
N ILE A 310 -18.86 -1.61 5.98
CA ILE A 310 -18.48 -2.69 6.91
C ILE A 310 -17.00 -2.61 7.30
N VAL A 311 -16.09 -2.37 6.35
CA VAL A 311 -14.65 -2.37 6.60
C VAL A 311 -14.21 -1.18 7.43
N THR A 312 -14.83 -0.01 7.27
CA THR A 312 -14.43 1.20 7.99
C THR A 312 -14.54 1.05 9.51
N PRO A 313 -15.67 0.58 10.10
CA PRO A 313 -15.74 0.34 11.54
C PRO A 313 -14.82 -0.79 12.01
N ILE A 314 -14.62 -1.86 11.22
CA ILE A 314 -13.66 -2.94 11.55
C ILE A 314 -12.22 -2.40 11.59
N ALA A 315 -11.84 -1.62 10.58
CA ALA A 315 -10.53 -0.96 10.51
C ALA A 315 -10.34 0.04 11.65
N ALA A 316 -11.38 0.77 12.04
CA ALA A 316 -11.35 1.64 13.20
C ALA A 316 -11.15 0.85 14.50
N ALA A 317 -11.86 -0.25 14.70
CA ALA A 317 -11.68 -1.14 15.85
C ALA A 317 -10.25 -1.70 15.90
N SER A 318 -9.75 -2.23 14.77
CA SER A 318 -8.35 -2.68 14.62
C SER A 318 -7.35 -1.58 14.99
N TRP A 319 -7.59 -0.36 14.52
CA TRP A 319 -6.72 0.77 14.82
C TRP A 319 -6.62 1.05 16.33
N PHE A 320 -7.76 1.13 17.03
CA PHE A 320 -7.75 1.46 18.45
C PHE A 320 -7.28 0.31 19.34
N LEU A 321 -7.59 -0.93 18.98
CA LEU A 321 -7.32 -2.11 19.80
C LEU A 321 -5.94 -2.72 19.53
N ILE A 322 -5.40 -2.58 18.32
CA ILE A 322 -4.22 -3.33 17.88
C ILE A 322 -3.11 -2.38 17.39
N GLU A 323 -3.39 -1.61 16.35
CA GLU A 323 -2.33 -0.85 15.66
C GLU A 323 -1.83 0.32 16.52
N LYS A 324 -2.72 1.13 17.09
CA LYS A 324 -2.34 2.27 17.93
C LYS A 324 -1.58 1.83 19.20
N PRO A 325 -2.00 0.81 19.95
CA PRO A 325 -1.21 0.26 21.06
C PRO A 325 0.16 -0.27 20.62
N ALA A 326 0.23 -1.03 19.53
CA ALA A 326 1.50 -1.54 19.02
C ALA A 326 2.46 -0.39 18.63
N LEU A 327 1.94 0.66 17.99
CA LEU A 327 2.73 1.85 17.64
C LEU A 327 3.16 2.66 18.87
N ALA A 328 2.43 2.59 20.00
CA ALA A 328 2.83 3.26 21.24
C ALA A 328 4.09 2.66 21.88
N LEU A 329 4.36 1.36 21.64
CA LEU A 329 5.57 0.66 22.11
C LEU A 329 6.87 1.27 21.56
N LYS A 330 6.78 2.09 20.51
CA LYS A 330 7.92 2.88 19.99
C LYS A 330 8.58 3.76 21.06
N ASN A 331 7.78 4.32 21.96
CA ASN A 331 8.23 5.28 22.97
C ASN A 331 8.60 4.62 24.31
N GLY A 332 7.95 3.51 24.68
CA GLY A 332 8.20 2.81 25.95
C GLY A 332 9.65 2.31 26.09
N PHE A 333 10.24 1.85 24.99
CA PHE A 333 11.65 1.43 24.97
C PHE A 333 12.65 2.60 24.96
N ALA A 334 12.29 3.76 24.41
CA ALA A 334 13.16 4.93 24.41
C ALA A 334 13.29 5.53 25.82
N ALA A 335 12.22 5.44 26.63
CA ALA A 335 12.24 5.79 28.05
C ALA A 335 13.05 4.78 28.88
N SER A 336 12.91 3.47 28.60
CA SER A 336 13.68 2.42 29.28
C SER A 336 15.18 2.51 28.99
N ALA A 337 15.58 2.69 27.73
CA ALA A 337 16.99 2.84 27.34
C ALA A 337 17.65 4.12 27.92
N ARG A 338 16.87 5.19 28.14
CA ARG A 338 17.36 6.38 28.86
C ARG A 338 17.58 6.13 30.35
N LYS A 339 16.75 5.28 30.95
CA LYS A 339 16.87 4.89 32.37
C LYS A 339 18.10 4.01 32.60
N THR A 340 18.36 3.05 31.72
CA THR A 340 19.52 2.15 31.83
C THR A 340 20.86 2.88 31.65
N ALA A 341 20.90 3.92 30.81
CA ALA A 341 22.09 4.74 30.59
C ALA A 341 22.32 5.82 31.66
N GLN A 342 21.38 6.02 32.59
CA GLN A 342 21.54 6.90 33.75
C GLN A 342 21.89 6.14 35.04
N THR A 343 21.80 4.81 35.00
CA THR A 343 22.09 3.91 36.14
C THR A 343 23.38 3.11 35.95
N ALA A 344 24.09 3.31 34.85
CA ALA A 344 25.44 2.82 34.58
C ALA A 344 26.37 4.04 34.49
#